data_AF-A0AA85K9T6-F1
#
_entry.id   AF-A0AA85K9T6-F1
#
_cell.length_a   1.000
_cell.length_b   1.000
_cell.length_c   1.000
_cell.angle_alpha   90.00
_cell.angle_beta   90.00
_cell.angle_gamma   90.00
#
_symmetry.space_group_name_H-M   'P 1'
#
loop_
_entity.id
_entity.type
_entity.pdbx_description
1 polymer ?
#
loop_
_entity_poly.entity_id
_entity_poly.type
_entity_poly.pdbx_seq_one_letter_code
_entity_poly.pdbx_strand_id
1 'polypeptide(L)' 'MKTALDTQREVSESRLKLRSVAAKNNDSALTDLLESEFLHEQEDAIKQFADCITQTKRVGSGLGEYLFDKLTLNE' A
#
# COMPACT_ATOMS: atom_id res chain seq x y z
N MET A 1 -3.17 -11.46 1.38
CA MET A 1 -2.89 -10.15 2.01
C MET A 1 -1.42 -9.90 2.34
N LYS A 2 -0.69 -10.82 3.01
CA LYS A 2 0.74 -10.59 3.30
C LYS A 2 1.59 -10.34 2.06
N THR A 3 1.45 -11.18 1.03
CA THR A 3 2.11 -10.99 -0.27
C THR A 3 1.77 -9.64 -0.91
N ALA A 4 0.51 -9.20 -0.84
CA ALA A 4 0.08 -7.91 -1.40
C ALA A 4 0.74 -6.73 -0.67
N LEU A 5 0.86 -6.79 0.66
CA LEU A 5 1.58 -5.78 1.45
C LEU A 5 3.06 -5.71 1.05
N ASP A 6 3.71 -6.86 0.88
CA ASP A 6 5.13 -6.92 0.49
C ASP A 6 5.33 -6.35 -0.92
N THR A 7 4.47 -6.70 -1.89
CA THR A 7 4.48 -6.09 -3.22
C THR A 7 4.25 -4.58 -3.17
N GLN A 8 3.30 -4.09 -2.37
CA GLN A 8 3.03 -2.66 -2.26
C GLN A 8 4.20 -1.88 -1.67
N ARG A 9 4.95 -2.50 -0.74
CA ARG A 9 6.20 -1.95 -0.20
C ARG A 9 7.29 -1.88 -1.27
N GLU A 10 7.50 -2.94 -2.04
CA GLU A 10 8.47 -2.95 -3.14
C GLU A 10 8.17 -1.89 -4.22
N VAL A 11 6.89 -1.70 -4.56
CA VAL A 11 6.47 -0.64 -5.48
C VAL A 11 6.74 0.74 -4.88
N SER A 12 6.47 0.94 -3.59
CA SER A 12 6.78 2.20 -2.91
C SER A 12 8.28 2.52 -2.92
N GLU A 13 9.12 1.53 -2.62
CA GLU A 13 10.59 1.68 -2.67
C GLU A 13 11.09 1.98 -4.09
N SER A 14 10.57 1.28 -5.10
CA SER A 14 10.93 1.49 -6.50
C SER A 14 10.60 2.91 -6.97
N ARG A 15 9.49 3.46 -6.50
CA ARG A 15 9.09 4.83 -6.80
C ARG A 15 9.91 5.87 -6.05
N LEU A 16 10.31 5.62 -4.80
CA LEU A 16 11.27 6.49 -4.10
C LEU A 16 12.60 6.57 -4.86
N LYS A 17 13.04 5.44 -5.45
CA LYS A 17 14.20 5.42 -6.35
C LYS A 17 13.95 6.26 -7.60
N LEU A 18 12.78 6.14 -8.23
CA LEU A 18 12.40 6.96 -9.39
C LEU A 18 12.39 8.46 -9.07
N ARG A 19 11.83 8.86 -7.92
CA ARG A 19 11.86 10.25 -7.44
C ARG A 19 13.29 10.75 -7.26
N SER A 20 14.17 9.92 -6.68
CA SER A 20 15.59 10.27 -6.54
C SER A 20 16.27 10.48 -7.89
N VAL A 21 15.92 9.70 -8.92
CA VAL A 21 16.42 9.87 -10.28
C VAL A 21 15.87 11.15 -10.92
N ALA A 22 14.57 11.44 -10.77
CA ALA A 22 13.95 12.67 -11.27
C ALA A 22 14.61 13.92 -10.65
N ALA A 23 14.80 13.92 -9.33
CA ALA A 23 15.47 14.98 -8.60
C ALA A 23 16.93 15.18 -9.05
N LYS A 24 17.68 14.09 -9.31
CA LYS A 24 19.06 14.16 -9.84
C LYS A 24 19.14 14.77 -11.24
N ASN A 25 18.10 14.59 -12.05
CA ASN A 25 18.02 15.15 -13.40
C ASN A 25 17.39 16.56 -13.44
N ASN A 26 17.08 17.16 -12.29
CA ASN A 26 16.34 18.43 -12.17
C ASN A 26 14.98 18.43 -12.89
N ASP A 27 14.33 17.27 -12.97
CA ASP A 27 12.98 17.17 -13.53
C ASP A 27 11.94 17.44 -12.42
N SER A 28 11.63 18.73 -12.23
CA SER A 28 10.66 19.17 -11.22
C SER A 28 9.24 18.73 -11.56
N ALA A 29 8.89 18.65 -12.86
CA ALA A 29 7.56 18.23 -13.29
C ALA A 29 7.28 16.77 -12.95
N LEU A 30 8.25 15.88 -13.20
CA LEU A 30 8.15 14.47 -12.84
C LEU A 30 8.16 14.27 -11.31
N THR A 31 8.95 15.06 -10.58
CA THR A 31 9.00 14.99 -9.12
C THR A 31 7.66 15.39 -8.49
N ASP A 32 7.07 16.50 -8.94
CA ASP A 32 5.77 16.98 -8.45
C ASP A 32 4.64 15.99 -8.77
N LEU A 33 4.63 15.39 -9.96
CA LEU A 33 3.65 14.37 -10.34
C LEU A 33 3.74 13.13 -9.42
N LEU A 34 4.96 12.68 -9.12
CA LEU A 34 5.19 11.52 -8.25
C LEU A 34 4.81 11.79 -6.78
N GLU A 35 4.91 13.03 -6.32
CA GLU A 35 4.54 13.42 -4.95
C GLU A 35 3.04 13.66 -4.78
N SER A 36 2.41 14.36 -5.74
CA SER A 36 1.01 14.77 -5.67
C SER A 36 0.02 13.61 -5.88
N GLU A 37 0.17 12.88 -6.98
CA GLU A 37 -0.73 11.77 -7.35
C GLU A 37 -0.31 10.47 -6.67
N PHE A 38 1.01 10.25 -6.64
CA PHE A 38 1.67 9.05 -6.16
C PHE A 38 1.55 8.81 -4.65
N LEU A 39 2.16 9.73 -3.92
CA LEU A 39 2.76 9.43 -2.62
C LEU A 39 1.72 9.00 -1.61
N HIS A 40 0.59 9.72 -1.56
CA HIS A 40 -0.46 9.51 -0.59
C HIS A 40 -1.23 8.21 -0.82
N GLU A 41 -1.57 7.88 -2.07
CA GLU A 41 -2.32 6.68 -2.42
C GLU A 41 -1.61 5.39 -1.98
N GLN A 42 -0.29 5.35 -2.12
CA GLN A 42 0.47 4.18 -1.73
C GLN A 42 0.68 4.07 -0.22
N GLU A 43 0.76 5.18 0.52
CA GLU A 43 0.76 5.15 1.99
C GLU A 43 -0.58 4.62 2.53
N ASP A 44 -1.69 5.09 1.95
CA ASP A 44 -3.02 4.63 2.29
C ASP A 44 -3.23 3.14 1.97
N ALA A 45 -2.77 2.68 0.80
CA ALA A 45 -2.83 1.27 0.44
C ALA A 45 -2.01 0.38 1.40
N ILE A 46 -0.79 0.80 1.79
CA ILE A 46 0.03 0.07 2.77
C ILE A 46 -0.69 -0.02 4.11
N LYS A 47 -1.30 1.07 4.55
CA LYS A 47 -2.08 1.12 5.80
C LYS A 47 -3.28 0.17 5.74
N GLN A 48 -4.07 0.23 4.67
CA GLN A 48 -5.22 -0.65 4.47
C GLN A 48 -4.82 -2.13 4.54
N PHE A 49 -3.74 -2.53 3.85
CA PHE A 49 -3.28 -3.92 3.89
C PHE A 49 -2.75 -4.32 5.28
N ALA A 50 -2.04 -3.43 5.97
CA ALA A 50 -1.56 -3.69 7.32
C ALA A 50 -2.70 -3.83 8.34
N ASP A 51 -3.71 -2.97 8.24
CA ASP A 51 -4.92 -3.02 9.07
C ASP A 51 -5.70 -4.30 8.81
N CYS A 52 -5.85 -4.70 7.55
CA CYS A 52 -6.51 -5.96 7.19
C CYS A 52 -5.76 -7.16 7.78
N ILE A 53 -4.43 -7.24 7.63
CA ILE A 53 -3.63 -8.34 8.21
C ILE A 53 -3.78 -8.39 9.74
N THR A 54 -3.82 -7.24 10.40
CA THR A 54 -3.98 -7.15 11.85
C THR A 54 -5.36 -7.61 12.28
N GLN A 55 -6.41 -7.22 11.55
CA GLN A 55 -7.78 -7.65 11.79
C GLN A 55 -7.96 -9.14 11.57
N THR A 56 -7.46 -9.71 10.46
CA THR A 56 -7.51 -11.16 10.20
C THR A 56 -6.83 -11.96 11.31
N LYS A 57 -5.67 -11.48 11.82
CA LYS A 57 -5.01 -12.12 12.97
C LYS A 57 -5.82 -12.02 14.26
N ARG A 58 -6.52 -10.91 14.48
CA ARG A 58 -7.32 -10.66 15.70
C ARG A 58 -8.59 -11.51 15.74
N VAL A 59 -9.26 -11.69 14.62
CA VAL A 59 -10.51 -12.46 14.53
C VAL A 59 -10.27 -13.98 14.58
N GLY A 60 -9.06 -14.42 14.28
CA GLY A 60 -8.69 -15.85 14.28
C GLY A 60 -9.26 -16.60 13.08
N SER A 61 -8.84 -17.86 12.93
CA SER A 61 -9.22 -18.69 11.78
C SER A 61 -10.67 -19.19 11.85
N GLY A 62 -11.25 -19.49 10.68
CA GLY A 62 -12.59 -20.06 10.58
C GLY A 62 -13.69 -18.99 10.55
N LEU A 63 -14.49 -18.88 11.62
CA LEU A 63 -15.63 -17.95 11.65
C LEU A 63 -15.19 -16.49 11.61
N GLY A 64 -14.05 -16.17 12.24
CA GLY A 64 -13.47 -14.83 12.25
C GLY A 64 -13.08 -14.35 10.86
N GLU A 65 -12.38 -15.20 10.10
CA GLU A 65 -12.01 -14.94 8.70
C GLU A 65 -13.26 -14.78 7.81
N TYR A 66 -14.26 -15.65 7.95
CA TYR A 66 -15.51 -15.56 7.19
C TYR A 66 -16.27 -14.24 7.45
N LEU A 67 -16.37 -13.82 8.71
CA LEU A 67 -17.00 -12.54 9.07
C LEU A 67 -16.18 -11.35 8.59
N PHE A 68 -14.85 -11.44 8.67
CA PHE A 68 -13.96 -10.40 8.17
C PHE A 68 -14.12 -10.20 6.66
N ASP A 69 -14.18 -11.29 5.90
CA ASP A 69 -14.45 -11.30 4.46
C ASP A 69 -15.79 -10.62 4.14
N LYS A 70 -16.87 -11.07 4.81
CA LYS A 70 -18.22 -10.55 4.56
C LYS A 70 -18.49 -9.12 5.01
N LEU A 71 -17.78 -8.61 6.02
CA LEU A 71 -18.02 -7.27 6.58
C LEU A 71 -17.03 -6.22 6.08
N THR A 72 -15.83 -6.63 5.66
CA THR A 72 -14.71 -5.73 5.37
C THR A 72 -14.32 -5.75 3.89
N LEU A 73 -14.43 -6.92 3.24
CA LEU A 73 -14.06 -7.07 1.83
C LEU A 73 -15.28 -7.01 0.90
N ASN A 74 -16.50 -7.23 1.41
CA ASN A 74 -17.78 -7.04 0.68
C ASN A 74 -17.78 -7.59 -0.77
N GLU A 75 -17.27 -8.81 -0.97
CA GLU A 75 -17.59 -9.63 -2.15
C GLU A 75 -18.81 -10.55 -1.89
#